data_AF-N8ZTS4-F1
#
_entry.id   AF-N8ZTS4-F1
#
_cell.length_a   1.000
_cell.length_b   1.000
_cell.length_c   1.000
_cell.angle_alpha   90.00
_cell.angle_beta   90.00
_cell.angle_gamma   90.00
#
_symmetry.space_group_name_H-M   'P 1'
#
loop_
_entity.id
_entity.type
_entity.pdbx_description
1 polymer ?
#
loop_
_entity_poly.entity_id
_entity_poly.type
_entity_poly.pdbx_seq_one_letter_code
_entity_poly.pdbx_strand_id
1 'polypeptide(L)'
;GHWEVPNPGLKDGDEIKANATDPAGNKGDDATAIVDAIPPSKPIVTENNGDGIGGTGEPGSEVIITDKDGNTVTTTVDPSGNWHIGPENPLEEGEKGTIEAKDPAGNTSGKDPIVGGDQTPPSKPIVTENNGDGIGGTGEPGSKVIITDKDGNTVTTTVDPSGNWHIGPENPLEEGEKGTIEAKDPAGNTSGKDPIVGGDQTPPPIPVVTENNANGLGGTGEPGSKVTITDKDGNTVTTTVDPSGHWHVGPNPLEEGEKGTIEAKDAAGNSSEKGPVIGGDQTAPDAPEINPINLVDPITGTAEPNSEVVVKFPNGTTTTVQADDKGNWSVPNPGLKDGDTVTVTATDKAGNTSNPATEVVDGIPPKAPVVNPVNGHDPITGTSEPGATIHVKFPDGTTVTTTVDASGKWSVPNPGLADKSQIIVNATDPAGNKSPDVLATVDAFAAAPTIALANDTGTSKTDGITSDGTVKVSGLETRAKWEYSLDGGKTWKTGAGTTFVIPEGKYDAGKILVKQTDIAGNSSTNASLGPVTIDKTVPNVPVINTTGEHTPIVGSAEAGSIVKVTYPDGQGGTTTVTTTADASGNWTVPNPGLKDG
;
A
#
# COMPACT_ATOMS: atom_id res chain seq x y z
N GLY A 1 -71.53 80.01 62.34
CA GLY A 1 -71.03 81.00 61.38
C GLY A 1 -69.54 80.76 61.20
N HIS A 2 -69.00 81.03 60.01
CA HIS A 2 -67.55 81.15 59.87
C HIS A 2 -67.10 82.42 60.58
N TRP A 3 -66.07 82.30 61.40
CA TRP A 3 -65.40 83.40 62.05
C TRP A 3 -63.91 83.20 61.84
N GLU A 4 -63.19 84.30 61.65
CA GLU A 4 -61.75 84.31 61.45
C GLU A 4 -61.17 85.33 62.43
N VAL A 5 -60.16 84.92 63.19
CA VAL A 5 -59.41 85.80 64.09
C VAL A 5 -57.98 85.85 63.55
N PRO A 6 -57.42 87.05 63.30
CA PRO A 6 -56.03 87.17 62.86
C PRO A 6 -55.10 86.51 63.88
N ASN A 7 -54.14 85.71 63.41
CA ASN A 7 -53.15 85.08 64.28
C ASN A 7 -52.31 86.15 65.00
N PRO A 8 -52.37 86.26 66.35
CA PRO A 8 -51.64 87.28 67.10
C PRO A 8 -50.14 86.98 67.27
N GLY A 9 -49.61 85.95 66.60
CA GLY A 9 -48.23 85.48 66.73
C GLY A 9 -48.09 84.24 67.62
N LEU A 10 -49.07 83.33 67.56
CA LEU A 10 -49.03 82.04 68.25
C LEU A 10 -47.85 81.20 67.74
N LYS A 11 -47.22 80.49 68.67
CA LYS A 11 -46.10 79.58 68.44
C LYS A 11 -46.58 78.14 68.43
N ASP A 12 -45.72 77.27 67.92
CA ASP A 12 -45.91 75.83 68.03
C ASP A 12 -46.16 75.40 69.49
N GLY A 13 -47.16 74.55 69.69
CA GLY A 13 -47.60 74.06 70.99
C GLY A 13 -48.56 74.99 71.75
N ASP A 14 -48.85 76.20 71.25
CA ASP A 14 -49.81 77.10 71.89
C ASP A 14 -51.24 76.51 71.83
N GLU A 15 -51.95 76.51 72.96
CA GLU A 15 -53.34 76.03 73.03
C GLU A 15 -54.32 77.18 72.73
N ILE A 16 -55.10 77.03 71.66
CA ILE A 16 -56.22 77.92 71.33
C ILE A 16 -57.47 77.38 72.01
N LYS A 17 -58.18 78.25 72.74
CA LYS A 17 -59.51 77.97 73.30
C LYS A 17 -60.54 78.90 72.70
N ALA A 18 -61.61 78.35 72.17
CA ALA A 18 -62.75 79.10 71.70
C ALA A 18 -64.01 78.64 72.45
N ASN A 19 -64.75 79.58 73.00
CA ASN A 19 -66.09 79.36 73.54
C ASN A 19 -67.06 80.35 72.91
N ALA A 20 -68.33 79.96 72.86
CA ALA A 20 -69.40 80.83 72.43
C ALA A 20 -70.30 81.15 73.62
N THR A 21 -70.75 82.40 73.70
CA THR A 21 -71.76 82.83 74.65
C THR A 21 -72.97 83.34 73.87
N ASP A 22 -74.16 82.86 74.21
CA ASP A 22 -75.40 83.32 73.57
C ASP A 22 -75.79 84.75 74.04
N PRO A 23 -76.75 85.43 73.39
CA PRO A 23 -77.17 86.78 73.79
C PRO A 23 -77.79 86.88 75.20
N ALA A 24 -78.17 85.76 75.81
CA ALA A 24 -78.70 85.70 77.17
C ALA A 24 -77.59 85.51 78.23
N GLY A 25 -76.34 85.29 77.80
CA GLY A 25 -75.17 85.15 78.66
C GLY A 25 -74.78 83.72 79.01
N ASN A 26 -75.39 82.69 78.39
CA ASN A 26 -75.00 81.30 78.63
C ASN A 26 -73.72 80.97 77.85
N LYS A 27 -72.69 80.51 78.55
CA LYS A 27 -71.38 80.18 77.99
C LYS A 27 -71.27 78.68 77.73
N GLY A 28 -70.90 78.30 76.50
CA GLY A 28 -70.58 76.90 76.14
C GLY A 28 -69.18 76.48 76.58
N ASP A 29 -68.92 75.17 76.52
CA ASP A 29 -67.59 74.60 76.80
C ASP A 29 -66.53 75.11 75.81
N ASP A 30 -65.28 75.14 76.26
CA ASP A 30 -64.14 75.50 75.40
C ASP A 30 -63.89 74.37 74.40
N ALA A 31 -63.89 74.70 73.10
CA ALA A 31 -63.21 73.91 72.10
C ALA A 31 -61.72 74.24 72.15
N THR A 32 -60.86 73.22 72.25
CA THR A 32 -59.41 73.40 72.28
C THR A 32 -58.75 72.84 71.01
N ALA A 33 -57.69 73.52 70.56
CA ALA A 33 -56.79 73.07 69.51
C ALA A 33 -55.37 73.47 69.87
N ILE A 34 -54.38 72.67 69.48
CA ILE A 34 -52.96 73.02 69.62
C ILE A 34 -52.48 73.58 68.29
N VAL A 35 -51.75 74.70 68.34
CA VAL A 35 -51.07 75.26 67.18
C VAL A 35 -49.92 74.36 66.82
N ASP A 36 -49.94 73.86 65.60
CA ASP A 36 -48.79 73.21 64.96
C ASP A 36 -48.18 74.21 63.98
N ALA A 37 -46.96 74.63 64.28
CA ALA A 37 -46.20 75.57 63.45
C ALA A 37 -44.84 75.00 63.02
N ILE A 38 -44.62 73.69 63.18
CA ILE A 38 -43.39 73.02 62.76
C ILE A 38 -43.62 72.44 61.36
N PRO A 39 -42.92 72.93 60.33
CA PRO A 39 -43.01 72.33 59.02
C PRO A 39 -42.51 70.88 59.01
N PRO A 40 -43.07 70.02 58.14
CA PRO A 40 -42.56 68.67 57.97
C PRO A 40 -41.16 68.68 57.35
N SER A 41 -40.43 67.59 57.53
CA SER A 41 -39.17 67.38 56.79
C SER A 41 -39.38 67.34 55.27
N LYS A 42 -38.38 67.78 54.50
CA LYS A 42 -38.46 67.73 53.03
C LYS A 42 -38.49 66.28 52.54
N PRO A 43 -39.29 65.97 51.50
CA PRO A 43 -39.29 64.64 50.89
C PRO A 43 -37.91 64.27 50.35
N ILE A 44 -37.50 63.02 50.54
CA ILE A 44 -36.30 62.45 49.93
C ILE A 44 -36.74 61.61 48.75
N VAL A 45 -36.29 61.94 47.54
CA VAL A 45 -36.56 61.16 46.33
C VAL A 45 -35.56 60.01 46.24
N THR A 46 -36.06 58.77 46.18
CA THR A 46 -35.25 57.55 46.00
C THR A 46 -35.54 56.85 44.68
N GLU A 47 -36.62 57.25 44.01
CA GLU A 47 -37.07 56.73 42.72
C GLU A 47 -37.57 57.89 41.88
N ASN A 48 -37.16 57.93 40.62
CA ASN A 48 -37.56 58.97 39.66
C ASN A 48 -37.28 58.43 38.26
N ASN A 49 -38.24 57.70 37.73
CA ASN A 49 -38.14 56.98 36.47
C ASN A 49 -39.52 56.93 35.79
N GLY A 50 -39.70 56.07 34.79
CA GLY A 50 -40.95 55.92 34.05
C GLY A 50 -42.13 55.39 34.88
N ASP A 51 -41.85 54.64 35.95
CA ASP A 51 -42.89 54.08 36.85
C ASP A 51 -43.41 55.11 37.86
N GLY A 52 -42.71 56.25 38.00
CA GLY A 52 -43.13 57.35 38.87
C GLY A 52 -41.99 58.09 39.57
N ILE A 53 -42.39 58.88 40.56
CA ILE A 53 -41.48 59.50 41.54
C ILE A 53 -41.85 58.98 42.92
N GLY A 54 -40.87 58.41 43.61
CA GLY A 54 -41.04 57.80 44.92
C GLY A 54 -39.92 58.17 45.88
N GLY A 55 -40.18 57.94 47.15
CA GLY A 55 -39.28 58.42 48.19
C GLY A 55 -39.69 58.12 49.60
N THR A 56 -38.99 58.78 50.52
CA THR A 56 -39.34 58.79 51.95
C THR A 56 -39.69 60.19 52.43
N GLY A 57 -40.48 60.27 53.49
CA GLY A 57 -40.94 61.52 54.09
C GLY A 57 -41.55 61.33 55.47
N GLU A 58 -42.09 62.40 56.04
CA GLU A 58 -42.74 62.38 57.34
C GLU A 58 -44.16 61.79 57.25
N PRO A 59 -44.50 60.70 57.99
CA PRO A 59 -45.80 60.03 57.91
C PRO A 59 -46.99 60.97 58.09
N GLY A 60 -48.01 60.84 57.24
CA GLY A 60 -49.21 61.67 57.28
C GLY A 60 -49.08 63.05 56.61
N SER A 61 -47.88 63.45 56.19
CA SER A 61 -47.69 64.64 55.36
C SER A 61 -48.10 64.37 53.90
N GLU A 62 -48.59 65.40 53.22
CA GLU A 62 -48.86 65.41 51.78
C GLU A 62 -47.60 65.84 51.02
N VAL A 63 -47.09 64.99 50.13
CA VAL A 63 -46.04 65.33 49.17
C VAL A 63 -46.68 65.98 47.95
N ILE A 64 -46.15 67.13 47.54
CA ILE A 64 -46.65 67.95 46.44
C ILE A 64 -45.54 68.12 45.41
N ILE A 65 -45.75 67.61 44.20
CA ILE A 65 -44.87 67.86 43.05
C ILE A 65 -45.56 68.90 42.16
N THR A 66 -44.83 69.96 41.81
CA THR A 66 -45.28 71.03 40.90
C THR A 66 -44.41 71.02 39.64
N ASP A 67 -45.03 70.95 38.47
CA ASP A 67 -44.34 71.04 37.18
C ASP A 67 -43.92 72.48 36.83
N LYS A 68 -43.31 72.70 35.66
CA LYS A 68 -42.87 74.03 35.22
C LYS A 68 -44.04 74.98 34.91
N ASP A 69 -45.21 74.44 34.58
CA ASP A 69 -46.42 75.18 34.19
C ASP A 69 -47.30 75.52 35.42
N GLY A 70 -46.94 74.99 36.59
CA GLY A 70 -47.62 75.21 37.87
C GLY A 70 -48.70 74.17 38.18
N ASN A 71 -48.82 73.09 37.40
CA ASN A 71 -49.73 71.99 37.72
C ASN A 71 -49.15 71.16 38.88
N THR A 72 -50.02 70.68 39.75
CA THR A 72 -49.63 69.97 40.97
C THR A 72 -50.19 68.55 40.99
N VAL A 73 -49.36 67.58 41.35
CA VAL A 73 -49.77 66.21 41.71
C VAL A 73 -49.37 65.94 43.15
N THR A 74 -50.27 65.34 43.93
CA THR A 74 -50.03 65.08 45.35
C THR A 74 -50.23 63.62 45.74
N THR A 75 -49.55 63.19 46.81
CA THR A 75 -49.74 61.90 47.47
C THR A 75 -49.49 62.05 48.96
N THR A 76 -49.96 61.13 49.80
CA THR A 76 -49.71 61.16 51.25
C THR A 76 -48.60 60.17 51.61
N VAL A 77 -47.70 60.58 52.49
CA VAL A 77 -46.68 59.68 53.06
C VAL A 77 -47.36 58.67 53.98
N ASP A 78 -47.11 57.39 53.73
CA ASP A 78 -47.70 56.29 54.49
C ASP A 78 -47.14 56.20 55.93
N PRO A 79 -47.75 55.39 56.82
CA PRO A 79 -47.27 55.20 58.19
C PRO A 79 -45.85 54.62 58.30
N SER A 80 -45.33 54.01 57.23
CA SER A 80 -43.95 53.47 57.16
C SER A 80 -42.95 54.51 56.66
N GLY A 81 -43.40 55.72 56.30
CA GLY A 81 -42.57 56.82 55.82
C GLY A 81 -42.33 56.81 54.31
N ASN A 82 -43.02 55.97 53.53
CA ASN A 82 -42.86 55.90 52.08
C ASN A 82 -43.94 56.69 51.35
N TRP A 83 -43.61 57.19 50.18
CA TRP A 83 -44.56 57.82 49.28
C TRP A 83 -44.20 57.50 47.83
N HIS A 84 -45.20 57.50 46.96
CA HIS A 84 -45.05 57.27 45.52
C HIS A 84 -46.15 57.99 44.74
N ILE A 85 -45.77 58.58 43.61
CA ILE A 85 -46.65 59.15 42.60
C ILE A 85 -46.37 58.40 41.29
N GLY A 86 -47.34 57.62 40.83
CA GLY A 86 -47.29 56.82 39.59
C GLY A 86 -48.68 56.28 39.22
N PRO A 87 -48.82 55.46 38.17
CA PRO A 87 -47.79 54.68 37.47
C PRO A 87 -46.99 55.44 36.40
N GLU A 88 -47.27 56.72 36.18
CA GLU A 88 -46.51 57.58 35.27
C GLU A 88 -45.84 58.71 36.07
N ASN A 89 -44.64 59.09 35.66
CA ASN A 89 -43.93 60.22 36.26
C ASN A 89 -44.71 61.54 36.02
N PRO A 90 -45.00 62.33 37.06
CA PRO A 90 -45.71 63.61 36.90
C PRO A 90 -44.87 64.71 36.23
N LEU A 91 -43.56 64.51 36.03
CA LEU A 91 -42.66 65.40 35.29
C LEU A 91 -42.19 64.69 34.03
N GLU A 92 -42.16 65.36 32.87
CA GLU A 92 -41.53 64.80 31.67
C GLU A 92 -40.01 64.62 31.85
N GLU A 93 -39.38 63.75 31.05
CA GLU A 93 -37.93 63.52 31.12
C GLU A 93 -37.14 64.82 30.95
N GLY A 94 -36.28 65.15 31.93
CA GLY A 94 -35.51 66.39 31.95
C GLY A 94 -36.31 67.65 32.30
N GLU A 95 -37.62 67.55 32.53
CA GLU A 95 -38.46 68.67 32.96
C GLU A 95 -38.09 69.11 34.38
N LYS A 96 -37.99 70.43 34.59
CA LYS A 96 -37.73 71.00 35.92
C LYS A 96 -39.05 71.25 36.66
N GLY A 97 -39.15 70.76 37.88
CA GLY A 97 -40.25 71.02 38.80
C GLY A 97 -39.78 71.40 40.20
N THR A 98 -40.72 71.43 41.14
CA THR A 98 -40.42 71.54 42.57
C THR A 98 -41.15 70.48 43.38
N ILE A 99 -40.54 70.03 44.46
CA ILE A 99 -41.14 69.10 45.44
C ILE A 99 -41.18 69.74 46.83
N GLU A 100 -42.29 69.58 47.55
CA GLU A 100 -42.43 69.97 48.96
C GLU A 100 -43.33 68.99 49.72
N ALA A 101 -43.24 68.98 51.05
CA ALA A 101 -44.19 68.29 51.93
C ALA A 101 -45.05 69.31 52.68
N LYS A 102 -46.30 68.95 52.94
CA LYS A 102 -47.27 69.73 53.71
C LYS A 102 -47.91 68.87 54.79
N ASP A 103 -47.82 69.29 56.04
CA ASP A 103 -48.44 68.54 57.15
C ASP A 103 -49.98 68.75 57.20
N PRO A 104 -50.72 68.01 58.05
CA PRO A 104 -52.16 68.20 58.21
C PRO A 104 -52.58 69.58 58.75
N ALA A 105 -51.69 70.30 59.44
CA ALA A 105 -51.93 71.66 59.94
C ALA A 105 -51.75 72.73 58.83
N GLY A 106 -51.10 72.35 57.73
CA GLY A 106 -50.88 73.13 56.53
C GLY A 106 -49.49 73.78 56.44
N ASN A 107 -48.55 73.47 57.33
CA ASN A 107 -47.18 73.98 57.24
C ASN A 107 -46.43 73.26 56.12
N THR A 108 -45.56 73.99 55.39
CA THR A 108 -44.84 73.46 54.22
C THR A 108 -43.34 73.37 54.48
N SER A 109 -42.70 72.28 54.08
CA SER A 109 -41.24 72.07 54.18
C SER A 109 -40.41 73.06 53.35
N GLY A 110 -41.07 73.81 52.44
CA GLY A 110 -40.46 74.62 51.40
C GLY A 110 -40.07 73.80 50.17
N LYS A 111 -40.08 74.46 49.01
CA LYS A 111 -39.83 73.87 47.69
C LYS A 111 -38.36 73.55 47.44
N ASP A 112 -38.08 72.33 47.04
CA ASP A 112 -36.80 71.91 46.46
C ASP A 112 -36.91 71.68 44.95
N PRO A 113 -35.87 72.01 44.18
CA PRO A 113 -35.84 71.71 42.76
C PRO A 113 -35.77 70.20 42.54
N ILE A 114 -36.57 69.70 41.61
CA ILE A 114 -36.54 68.33 41.11
C ILE A 114 -36.51 68.35 39.58
N VAL A 115 -35.92 67.34 38.97
CA VAL A 115 -35.92 67.18 37.51
C VAL A 115 -36.51 65.81 37.21
N GLY A 116 -37.41 65.71 36.22
CA GLY A 116 -37.92 64.42 35.76
C GLY A 116 -36.75 63.52 35.35
N GLY A 117 -36.71 62.32 35.93
CA GLY A 117 -35.64 61.36 35.70
C GLY A 117 -35.73 60.71 34.32
N ASP A 118 -34.86 59.73 34.10
CA ASP A 118 -34.88 58.91 32.89
C ASP A 118 -36.11 58.00 32.88
N GLN A 119 -36.96 58.16 31.88
CA GLN A 119 -38.22 57.43 31.74
C GLN A 119 -38.21 56.48 30.55
N THR A 120 -37.11 56.43 29.79
CA THR A 120 -37.03 55.67 28.56
C THR A 120 -36.64 54.23 28.88
N PRO A 121 -37.52 53.23 28.64
CA PRO A 121 -37.16 51.84 28.88
C PRO A 121 -36.04 51.37 27.97
N PRO A 122 -35.18 50.45 28.45
CA PRO A 122 -34.18 49.85 27.59
C PRO A 122 -34.84 48.97 26.52
N SER A 123 -34.12 48.73 25.42
CA SER A 123 -34.55 47.72 24.44
C SER A 123 -34.63 46.32 25.07
N LYS A 124 -35.58 45.50 24.60
CA LYS A 124 -35.71 44.10 25.07
C LYS A 124 -34.43 43.30 24.73
N PRO A 125 -33.97 42.43 25.64
CA PRO A 125 -32.84 41.54 25.35
C PRO A 125 -33.14 40.64 24.14
N ILE A 126 -32.14 40.43 23.29
CA ILE A 126 -32.20 39.46 22.19
C ILE A 126 -31.40 38.24 22.63
N VAL A 127 -32.03 37.07 22.62
CA VAL A 127 -31.36 35.80 22.94
C VAL A 127 -30.74 35.24 21.66
N THR A 128 -29.43 34.99 21.68
CA THR A 128 -28.68 34.37 20.57
C THR A 128 -28.14 32.99 20.91
N GLU A 129 -28.14 32.64 22.20
CA GLU A 129 -27.66 31.38 22.74
C GLU A 129 -28.60 30.94 23.86
N ASN A 130 -28.98 29.66 23.86
CA ASN A 130 -29.86 29.07 24.86
C ASN A 130 -29.70 27.55 24.81
N ASN A 131 -28.70 27.05 25.54
CA ASN A 131 -28.27 25.67 25.51
C ASN A 131 -27.76 25.27 26.90
N GLY A 132 -27.06 24.14 27.02
CA GLY A 132 -26.51 23.64 28.29
C GLY A 132 -25.43 24.53 28.91
N ASP A 133 -24.71 25.33 28.11
CA ASP A 133 -23.66 26.26 28.57
C ASP A 133 -24.24 27.57 29.13
N GLY A 134 -25.53 27.83 28.91
CA GLY A 134 -26.23 28.99 29.43
C GLY A 134 -27.24 29.63 28.49
N ILE A 135 -27.63 30.86 28.84
CA ILE A 135 -28.42 31.76 28.00
C ILE A 135 -27.62 33.03 27.77
N GLY A 136 -27.44 33.37 26.50
CA GLY A 136 -26.66 34.52 26.06
C GLY A 136 -27.34 35.31 24.96
N GLY A 137 -26.86 36.53 24.75
CA GLY A 137 -27.53 37.43 23.85
C GLY A 137 -26.91 38.82 23.75
N THR A 138 -27.68 39.71 23.13
CA THR A 138 -27.35 41.13 23.04
C THR A 138 -28.40 41.99 23.76
N GLY A 139 -27.99 43.17 24.22
CA GLY A 139 -28.87 44.13 24.87
C GLY A 139 -28.25 45.53 24.94
N GLU A 140 -28.92 46.43 25.65
CA GLU A 140 -28.44 47.79 25.86
C GLU A 140 -27.34 47.84 26.94
N PRO A 141 -26.13 48.36 26.63
CA PRO A 141 -25.02 48.40 27.58
C PRO A 141 -25.36 49.03 28.93
N GLY A 142 -24.96 48.37 30.03
CA GLY A 142 -25.20 48.83 31.39
C GLY A 142 -26.58 48.46 31.96
N SER A 143 -27.53 48.01 31.14
CA SER A 143 -28.78 47.44 31.62
C SER A 143 -28.58 46.05 32.25
N LYS A 144 -29.43 45.68 33.19
CA LYS A 144 -29.49 44.34 33.77
C LYS A 144 -30.48 43.49 33.01
N VAL A 145 -30.05 42.34 32.50
CA VAL A 145 -30.94 41.29 31.99
C VAL A 145 -31.40 40.45 33.16
N ILE A 146 -32.71 40.18 33.22
CA ILE A 146 -33.38 39.44 34.28
C ILE A 146 -34.13 38.28 33.63
N ILE A 147 -33.75 37.05 33.98
CA ILE A 147 -34.49 35.84 33.62
C ILE A 147 -35.26 35.37 34.84
N THR A 148 -36.56 35.13 34.67
CA THR A 148 -37.45 34.62 35.71
C THR A 148 -37.98 33.24 35.30
N ASP A 149 -37.83 32.24 36.15
CA ASP A 149 -38.37 30.90 35.93
C ASP A 149 -39.90 30.84 36.18
N LYS A 150 -40.50 29.65 36.03
CA LYS A 150 -41.94 29.46 36.27
C LYS A 150 -42.37 29.60 37.73
N ASP A 151 -41.43 29.43 38.67
CA ASP A 151 -41.65 29.48 40.12
C ASP A 151 -41.43 30.90 40.67
N GLY A 152 -40.95 31.83 39.83
CA GLY A 152 -40.68 33.22 40.15
C GLY A 152 -39.26 33.51 40.63
N ASN A 153 -38.34 32.53 40.57
CA ASN A 153 -36.94 32.77 40.90
C ASN A 153 -36.28 33.55 39.77
N THR A 154 -35.40 34.49 40.13
CA THR A 154 -34.76 35.38 39.16
C THR A 154 -33.25 35.20 39.15
N VAL A 155 -32.66 35.12 37.96
CA VAL A 155 -31.21 35.22 37.74
C VAL A 155 -30.94 36.45 36.89
N THR A 156 -29.90 37.21 37.24
CA THR A 156 -29.59 38.47 36.57
C THR A 156 -28.14 38.58 36.13
N THR A 157 -27.90 39.25 35.02
CA THR A 157 -26.56 39.65 34.56
C THR A 157 -26.60 41.08 34.01
N THR A 158 -25.45 41.73 33.86
CA THR A 158 -25.37 43.08 33.27
C THR A 158 -24.85 42.98 31.84
N VAL A 159 -25.46 43.73 30.93
CA VAL A 159 -24.98 43.87 29.55
C VAL A 159 -23.67 44.64 29.55
N ASP A 160 -22.65 44.06 28.93
CA ASP A 160 -21.32 44.63 28.85
C ASP A 160 -21.27 45.89 27.93
N PRO A 161 -20.18 46.66 27.92
CA PRO A 161 -20.03 47.82 27.04
C PRO A 161 -20.07 47.52 25.53
N SER A 162 -19.89 46.25 25.13
CA SER A 162 -19.99 45.80 23.74
C SER A 162 -21.42 45.37 23.36
N GLY A 163 -22.35 45.39 24.32
CA GLY A 163 -23.74 45.01 24.12
C GLY A 163 -24.01 43.52 24.31
N ASN A 164 -23.07 42.72 24.82
CA ASN A 164 -23.26 41.29 25.03
C ASN A 164 -23.61 40.98 26.49
N TRP A 165 -24.37 39.91 26.70
CA TRP A 165 -24.65 39.38 28.02
C TRP A 165 -24.70 37.85 27.99
N HIS A 166 -24.41 37.23 29.12
CA HIS A 166 -24.47 35.78 29.29
C HIS A 166 -24.79 35.42 30.75
N ILE A 167 -25.62 34.39 30.93
CA ILE A 167 -25.90 33.72 32.20
C ILE A 167 -25.51 32.25 32.01
N GLY A 168 -24.49 31.80 32.75
CA GLY A 168 -23.97 30.43 32.74
C GLY A 168 -22.94 30.22 33.85
N PRO A 169 -22.27 29.06 33.94
CA PRO A 169 -22.12 28.02 32.92
C PRO A 169 -23.29 27.03 32.80
N GLU A 170 -24.32 27.16 33.63
CA GLU A 170 -25.54 26.35 33.55
C GLU A 170 -26.72 27.24 33.14
N ASN A 171 -27.62 26.70 32.32
CA ASN A 171 -28.84 27.39 31.94
C ASN A 171 -29.76 27.60 33.16
N PRO A 172 -30.23 28.83 33.43
CA PRO A 172 -31.11 29.09 34.56
C PRO A 172 -32.54 28.54 34.38
N LEU A 173 -32.90 28.03 33.19
CA LEU A 173 -34.17 27.37 32.91
C LEU A 173 -33.89 25.91 32.55
N GLU A 174 -34.67 24.95 33.06
CA GLU A 174 -34.58 23.55 32.63
C GLU A 174 -35.01 23.40 31.16
N GLU A 175 -34.59 22.31 30.48
CA GLU A 175 -34.98 22.05 29.09
C GLU A 175 -36.51 22.02 28.93
N GLY A 176 -37.04 22.87 28.05
CA GLY A 176 -38.47 23.02 27.81
C GLY A 176 -39.22 23.82 28.90
N GLU A 177 -38.56 24.26 29.97
CA GLU A 177 -39.16 25.09 31.00
C GLU A 177 -39.52 26.47 30.47
N LYS A 178 -40.71 26.98 30.80
CA LYS A 178 -41.15 28.32 30.41
C LYS A 178 -40.73 29.34 31.47
N GLY A 179 -40.14 30.44 31.02
CA GLY A 179 -39.81 31.60 31.85
C GLY A 179 -40.13 32.91 31.15
N THR A 180 -39.65 34.01 31.72
CA THR A 180 -39.67 35.34 31.10
C THR A 180 -38.31 36.01 31.15
N ILE A 181 -38.01 36.84 30.15
CA ILE A 181 -36.81 37.66 30.08
C ILE A 181 -37.16 39.14 29.94
N GLU A 182 -36.46 40.02 30.65
CA GLU A 182 -36.58 41.48 30.53
C GLU A 182 -35.22 42.16 30.78
N ALA A 183 -35.09 43.42 30.31
CA ALA A 183 -33.99 44.31 30.68
C ALA A 183 -34.48 45.39 31.64
N LYS A 184 -33.61 45.79 32.57
CA LYS A 184 -33.82 46.91 33.49
C LYS A 184 -32.62 47.85 33.45
N ASP A 185 -32.83 49.12 33.11
CA ASP A 185 -31.75 50.10 33.03
C ASP A 185 -31.28 50.55 34.44
N PRO A 186 -30.24 51.39 34.56
CA PRO A 186 -29.80 51.92 35.85
C PRO A 186 -30.80 52.84 36.57
N ALA A 187 -31.72 53.49 35.85
CA ALA A 187 -32.76 54.36 36.41
C ALA A 187 -33.96 53.55 36.97
N GLY A 188 -34.08 52.31 36.52
CA GLY A 188 -35.07 51.34 36.96
C GLY A 188 -36.17 51.04 35.95
N ASN A 189 -36.14 51.64 34.75
CA ASN A 189 -37.15 51.35 33.72
C ASN A 189 -36.98 49.93 33.19
N THR A 190 -38.10 49.28 32.87
CA THR A 190 -38.11 47.89 32.36
C THR A 190 -38.56 47.80 30.92
N SER A 191 -37.89 46.97 30.11
CA SER A 191 -38.26 46.73 28.70
C SER A 191 -39.61 46.01 28.51
N GLY A 192 -40.23 45.59 29.61
CA GLY A 192 -41.30 44.60 29.64
C GLY A 192 -40.82 43.17 29.42
N LYS A 193 -41.59 42.21 29.93
CA LYS A 193 -41.30 40.77 29.88
C LYS A 193 -41.62 40.15 28.52
N ASP A 194 -40.70 39.36 27.99
CA ASP A 194 -40.92 38.44 26.88
C ASP A 194 -40.87 36.98 27.35
N PRO A 195 -41.70 36.09 26.76
CA PRO A 195 -41.62 34.68 27.06
C PRO A 195 -40.31 34.09 26.52
N ILE A 196 -39.70 33.22 27.31
CA ILE A 196 -38.53 32.42 26.93
C ILE A 196 -38.78 30.97 27.34
N VAL A 197 -38.17 30.02 26.64
CA VAL A 197 -38.22 28.59 26.98
C VAL A 197 -36.80 28.09 27.08
N GLY A 198 -36.47 27.30 28.11
CA GLY A 198 -35.16 26.66 28.21
C GLY A 198 -34.88 25.82 26.96
N GLY A 199 -33.74 26.09 26.33
CA GLY A 199 -33.34 25.43 25.09
C GLY A 199 -32.92 23.98 25.29
N ASP A 200 -32.42 23.37 24.22
CA ASP A 200 -31.83 22.03 24.27
C ASP A 200 -30.50 22.07 25.02
N GLN A 201 -30.40 21.28 26.08
CA GLN A 201 -29.24 21.23 26.97
C GLN A 201 -28.53 19.88 26.90
N THR A 202 -29.00 18.95 26.07
CA THR A 202 -28.51 17.58 26.03
C THR A 202 -27.32 17.51 25.07
N PRO A 203 -26.09 17.23 25.53
CA PRO A 203 -24.97 17.09 24.62
C PRO A 203 -25.09 15.83 23.76
N PRO A 204 -24.58 15.87 22.51
CA PRO A 204 -24.46 14.68 21.69
C PRO A 204 -23.49 13.68 22.33
N PRO A 205 -23.60 12.37 22.03
CA PRO A 205 -22.59 11.40 22.40
C PRO A 205 -21.25 11.66 21.68
N ILE A 206 -20.15 11.19 22.27
CA ILE A 206 -18.83 11.22 21.61
C ILE A 206 -18.92 10.48 20.26
N PRO A 207 -18.43 11.06 19.15
CA PRO A 207 -18.37 10.37 17.87
C PRO A 207 -17.60 9.04 17.96
N VAL A 208 -18.15 8.00 17.34
CA VAL A 208 -17.51 6.67 17.29
C VAL A 208 -16.70 6.57 16.01
N VAL A 209 -15.41 6.23 16.12
CA VAL A 209 -14.53 6.00 14.97
C VAL A 209 -14.64 4.55 14.50
N THR A 210 -14.96 4.33 13.23
CA THR A 210 -15.05 3.01 12.59
C THR A 210 -14.10 2.84 11.40
N GLU A 211 -13.57 3.95 10.88
CA GLU A 211 -12.57 3.99 9.80
C GLU A 211 -11.40 4.86 10.28
N ASN A 212 -10.18 4.36 10.11
CA ASN A 212 -8.96 5.06 10.55
C ASN A 212 -7.75 4.52 9.79
N ASN A 213 -7.58 5.02 8.57
CA ASN A 213 -6.55 4.57 7.63
C ASN A 213 -6.05 5.75 6.79
N ALA A 214 -5.25 5.52 5.74
CA ALA A 214 -4.72 6.59 4.90
C ALA A 214 -5.80 7.43 4.20
N ASN A 215 -6.94 6.81 3.84
CA ASN A 215 -8.02 7.50 3.14
C ASN A 215 -8.75 8.49 4.06
N GLY A 216 -8.77 8.24 5.37
CA GLY A 216 -9.43 9.14 6.29
C GLY A 216 -9.70 8.60 7.68
N LEU A 217 -10.39 9.45 8.44
CA LEU A 217 -11.02 9.12 9.70
C LEU A 217 -12.53 9.21 9.51
N GLY A 218 -13.26 8.14 9.84
CA GLY A 218 -14.69 8.06 9.63
C GLY A 218 -15.38 7.27 10.72
N GLY A 219 -16.70 7.41 10.79
CA GLY A 219 -17.42 6.94 11.95
C GLY A 219 -18.92 7.17 11.95
N THR A 220 -19.50 7.03 13.14
CA THR A 220 -20.91 7.35 13.40
C THR A 220 -21.05 8.45 14.46
N GLY A 221 -22.14 9.21 14.40
CA GLY A 221 -22.48 10.24 15.37
C GLY A 221 -23.96 10.63 15.29
N GLU A 222 -24.35 11.66 16.05
CA GLU A 222 -25.70 12.20 15.99
C GLU A 222 -25.92 13.03 14.70
N PRO A 223 -26.95 12.74 13.88
CA PRO A 223 -27.20 13.45 12.63
C PRO A 223 -27.30 14.97 12.78
N GLY A 224 -26.59 15.71 11.92
CA GLY A 224 -26.57 17.17 11.93
C GLY A 224 -25.54 17.79 12.89
N SER A 225 -24.99 17.01 13.83
CA SER A 225 -23.93 17.49 14.72
C SER A 225 -22.61 17.70 13.96
N LYS A 226 -21.84 18.69 14.38
CA LYS A 226 -20.51 19.01 13.86
C LYS A 226 -19.46 18.23 14.64
N VAL A 227 -18.76 17.32 13.96
CA VAL A 227 -17.60 16.60 14.50
C VAL A 227 -16.35 17.46 14.35
N THR A 228 -15.54 17.54 15.40
CA THR A 228 -14.25 18.24 15.43
C THR A 228 -13.17 17.27 15.88
N ILE A 229 -12.15 17.10 15.04
CA ILE A 229 -10.94 16.34 15.34
C ILE A 229 -9.84 17.36 15.64
N THR A 230 -9.12 17.18 16.74
CA THR A 230 -7.99 18.03 17.14
C THR A 230 -6.72 17.18 17.24
N ASP A 231 -5.64 17.60 16.59
CA ASP A 231 -4.33 16.95 16.70
C ASP A 231 -3.61 17.32 18.01
N LYS A 232 -2.39 16.79 18.22
CA LYS A 232 -1.59 17.07 19.43
C LYS A 232 -1.11 18.52 19.53
N ASP A 233 -1.04 19.24 18.40
CA ASP A 233 -0.55 20.61 18.30
C ASP A 233 -1.71 21.64 18.42
N GLY A 234 -2.96 21.15 18.46
CA GLY A 234 -4.17 21.95 18.59
C GLY A 234 -4.81 22.36 17.26
N ASN A 235 -4.32 21.85 16.12
CA ASN A 235 -4.98 22.09 14.84
C ASN A 235 -6.28 21.28 14.76
N THR A 236 -7.29 21.86 14.12
CA THR A 236 -8.62 21.25 14.06
C THR A 236 -9.08 21.01 12.63
N VAL A 237 -9.73 19.87 12.42
CA VAL A 237 -10.47 19.52 11.19
C VAL A 237 -11.90 19.20 11.59
N THR A 238 -12.88 19.69 10.82
CA THR A 238 -14.29 19.53 11.15
C THR A 238 -15.10 18.97 10.00
N THR A 239 -16.11 18.18 10.33
CA THR A 239 -17.12 17.68 9.38
C THR A 239 -18.50 17.66 10.05
N THR A 240 -19.55 17.34 9.31
CA THR A 240 -20.91 17.21 9.83
C THR A 240 -21.38 15.77 9.68
N VAL A 241 -22.08 15.26 10.68
CA VAL A 241 -22.73 13.94 10.59
C VAL A 241 -23.91 14.04 9.63
N ASP A 242 -23.93 13.18 8.63
CA ASP A 242 -25.00 13.12 7.64
C ASP A 242 -26.33 12.60 8.24
N PRO A 243 -27.46 12.70 7.50
CA PRO A 243 -28.76 12.22 7.98
C PRO A 243 -28.82 10.70 8.26
N SER A 244 -27.87 9.90 7.75
CA SER A 244 -27.74 8.48 8.06
C SER A 244 -26.89 8.20 9.31
N GLY A 245 -26.35 9.22 9.95
CA GLY A 245 -25.53 9.10 11.15
C GLY A 245 -24.06 8.84 10.87
N HIS A 246 -23.59 9.01 9.64
CA HIS A 246 -22.20 8.78 9.25
C HIS A 246 -21.43 10.09 9.06
N TRP A 247 -20.13 10.04 9.34
CA TRP A 247 -19.22 11.15 9.09
C TRP A 247 -17.89 10.62 8.57
N HIS A 248 -17.19 11.43 7.78
CA HIS A 248 -15.87 11.11 7.26
C HIS A 248 -15.08 12.41 7.04
N VAL A 249 -13.77 12.34 7.30
CA VAL A 249 -12.77 13.34 6.93
C VAL A 249 -11.61 12.64 6.23
N GLY A 250 -11.28 13.10 5.04
CA GLY A 250 -10.21 12.53 4.22
C GLY A 250 -9.32 13.63 3.63
N PRO A 251 -7.99 13.45 3.55
CA PRO A 251 -7.21 12.33 4.12
C PRO A 251 -7.22 12.33 5.66
N ASN A 252 -6.63 11.31 6.29
CA ASN A 252 -6.57 11.22 7.75
C ASN A 252 -5.89 12.47 8.34
N PRO A 253 -6.57 13.22 9.23
CA PRO A 253 -6.00 14.44 9.79
C PRO A 253 -4.92 14.18 10.86
N LEU A 254 -4.72 12.93 11.29
CA LEU A 254 -3.70 12.55 12.27
C LEU A 254 -2.63 11.70 11.60
N GLU A 255 -1.35 11.87 11.96
CA GLU A 255 -0.28 10.97 11.52
C GLU A 255 -0.40 9.58 12.20
N GLU A 256 0.21 8.55 11.62
CA GLU A 256 0.20 7.19 12.20
C GLU A 256 0.76 7.19 13.64
N GLY A 257 -0.05 6.69 14.58
CA GLY A 257 0.28 6.67 16.01
C GLY A 257 0.17 8.00 16.73
N GLU A 258 -0.16 9.09 16.03
CA GLU A 258 -0.37 10.42 16.64
C GLU A 258 -1.63 10.43 17.51
N LYS A 259 -1.54 11.04 18.69
CA LYS A 259 -2.69 11.20 19.60
C LYS A 259 -3.43 12.49 19.30
N GLY A 260 -4.75 12.39 19.18
CA GLY A 260 -5.66 13.53 19.06
C GLY A 260 -6.90 13.36 19.94
N THR A 261 -7.84 14.29 19.80
CA THR A 261 -9.17 14.21 20.42
C THR A 261 -10.27 14.40 19.40
N ILE A 262 -11.44 13.83 19.65
CA ILE A 262 -12.65 13.97 18.84
C ILE A 262 -13.83 14.38 19.72
N GLU A 263 -14.62 15.33 19.25
CA GLU A 263 -15.84 15.79 19.92
C GLU A 263 -16.94 16.12 18.89
N ALA A 264 -18.19 16.15 19.32
CA ALA A 264 -19.31 16.62 18.52
C ALA A 264 -19.97 17.84 19.17
N LYS A 265 -20.47 18.75 18.35
CA LYS A 265 -21.33 19.86 18.76
C LYS A 265 -22.64 19.81 18.01
N ASP A 266 -23.77 19.78 18.71
CA ASP A 266 -25.10 19.76 18.08
C ASP A 266 -25.50 21.13 17.51
N ALA A 267 -26.74 21.24 17.02
CA ALA A 267 -27.27 22.48 16.45
C ALA A 267 -27.60 23.56 17.50
N ALA A 268 -27.85 23.16 18.76
CA ALA A 268 -28.10 24.09 19.87
C ALA A 268 -26.79 24.64 20.46
N GLY A 269 -25.66 24.00 20.16
CA GLY A 269 -24.32 24.39 20.58
C GLY A 269 -23.75 23.54 21.71
N ASN A 270 -24.47 22.52 22.19
CA ASN A 270 -23.98 21.63 23.24
C ASN A 270 -22.84 20.76 22.70
N SER A 271 -21.79 20.59 23.50
CA SER A 271 -20.60 19.81 23.11
C SER A 271 -20.54 18.50 23.87
N SER A 272 -20.27 17.39 23.17
CA SER A 272 -19.93 16.13 23.82
C SER A 272 -18.69 16.27 24.70
N GLU A 273 -18.45 15.29 25.57
CA GLU A 273 -17.10 15.11 26.12
C GLU A 273 -16.07 14.88 24.99
N LYS A 274 -14.80 15.19 25.26
CA LYS A 274 -13.70 14.90 24.33
C LYS A 274 -13.29 13.43 24.42
N GLY A 275 -13.45 12.69 23.33
CA GLY A 275 -12.95 11.33 23.18
C GLY A 275 -11.50 11.30 22.70
N PRO A 276 -10.67 10.34 23.16
CA PRO A 276 -9.35 10.14 22.59
C PRO A 276 -9.44 9.47 21.21
N VAL A 277 -8.58 9.87 20.28
CA VAL A 277 -8.37 9.19 19.01
C VAL A 277 -6.87 9.08 18.74
N ILE A 278 -6.43 8.00 18.09
CA ILE A 278 -5.04 7.81 17.68
C ILE A 278 -5.05 7.57 16.19
N GLY A 279 -4.17 8.22 15.42
CA GLY A 279 -4.02 7.96 13.99
C GLY A 279 -3.71 6.49 13.75
N GLY A 280 -4.51 5.87 12.90
CA GLY A 280 -4.42 4.46 12.57
C GLY A 280 -3.28 4.15 11.62
N ASP A 281 -3.24 2.91 11.16
CA ASP A 281 -2.29 2.46 10.14
C ASP A 281 -2.63 3.08 8.79
N GLN A 282 -1.68 3.80 8.20
CA GLN A 282 -1.82 4.48 6.91
C GLN A 282 -0.90 3.91 5.84
N THR A 283 -0.18 2.83 6.16
CA THR A 283 0.79 2.24 5.25
C THR A 283 0.10 1.19 4.41
N ALA A 284 -0.05 1.46 3.11
CA ALA A 284 -0.55 0.45 2.19
C ALA A 284 0.43 -0.73 2.07
N PRO A 285 -0.07 -1.96 1.83
CA PRO A 285 0.81 -3.08 1.52
C PRO A 285 1.60 -2.85 0.23
N ASP A 286 2.67 -3.62 0.07
CA ASP A 286 3.36 -3.73 -1.22
C ASP A 286 2.41 -4.27 -2.31
N ALA A 287 2.69 -3.93 -3.58
CA ALA A 287 1.94 -4.48 -4.69
C ALA A 287 2.06 -6.03 -4.70
N PRO A 288 0.96 -6.78 -4.93
CA PRO A 288 1.01 -8.23 -4.96
C PRO A 288 1.97 -8.74 -6.05
N GLU A 289 2.65 -9.84 -5.79
CA GLU A 289 3.35 -10.58 -6.84
C GLU A 289 2.37 -11.53 -7.50
N ILE A 290 2.44 -11.67 -8.82
CA ILE A 290 1.62 -12.59 -9.60
C ILE A 290 2.57 -13.59 -10.24
N ASN A 291 2.31 -14.89 -10.06
CA ASN A 291 3.08 -15.92 -10.75
C ASN A 291 2.71 -15.94 -12.24
N PRO A 292 3.64 -16.35 -13.13
CA PRO A 292 3.35 -16.52 -14.55
C PRO A 292 2.06 -17.32 -14.81
N ILE A 293 1.24 -16.83 -15.74
CA ILE A 293 -0.11 -17.34 -15.97
C ILE A 293 -0.18 -18.11 -17.29
N ASN A 294 -0.64 -19.36 -17.26
CA ASN A 294 -1.02 -20.12 -18.44
C ASN A 294 -2.55 -20.18 -18.66
N LEU A 295 -3.00 -20.91 -19.68
CA LEU A 295 -4.41 -20.96 -20.07
C LEU A 295 -5.32 -21.81 -19.17
N VAL A 296 -4.75 -22.66 -18.31
CA VAL A 296 -5.50 -23.74 -17.64
C VAL A 296 -5.42 -23.69 -16.13
N ASP A 297 -4.25 -23.38 -15.58
CA ASP A 297 -4.01 -23.40 -14.15
C ASP A 297 -4.63 -22.18 -13.45
N PRO A 298 -4.98 -22.30 -12.16
CA PRO A 298 -5.39 -21.17 -11.35
C PRO A 298 -4.34 -20.05 -11.36
N ILE A 299 -4.82 -18.80 -11.27
CA ILE A 299 -3.94 -17.65 -11.10
C ILE A 299 -3.51 -17.63 -9.64
N THR A 300 -2.20 -17.50 -9.42
CA THR A 300 -1.59 -17.55 -8.09
C THR A 300 -0.60 -16.42 -7.91
N GLY A 301 -0.24 -16.14 -6.67
CA GLY A 301 0.77 -15.15 -6.35
C GLY A 301 0.97 -15.00 -4.86
N THR A 302 1.67 -13.94 -4.46
CA THR A 302 1.83 -13.53 -3.07
C THR A 302 1.37 -12.10 -2.82
N ALA A 303 0.93 -11.81 -1.61
CA ALA A 303 0.57 -10.49 -1.12
C ALA A 303 0.91 -10.41 0.37
N GLU A 304 0.64 -9.28 1.02
CA GLU A 304 0.76 -9.19 2.48
C GLU A 304 -0.11 -10.28 3.16
N PRO A 305 0.41 -11.02 4.16
CA PRO A 305 -0.38 -12.04 4.86
C PRO A 305 -1.69 -11.51 5.40
N ASN A 306 -2.78 -12.27 5.23
CA ASN A 306 -4.14 -11.90 5.67
C ASN A 306 -4.70 -10.60 5.05
N SER A 307 -4.12 -10.10 3.96
CA SER A 307 -4.71 -9.01 3.17
C SER A 307 -5.78 -9.52 2.22
N GLU A 308 -6.74 -8.66 1.89
CA GLU A 308 -7.74 -8.91 0.85
C GLU A 308 -7.13 -8.67 -0.53
N VAL A 309 -7.00 -9.71 -1.34
CA VAL A 309 -6.51 -9.63 -2.72
C VAL A 309 -7.69 -9.52 -3.68
N VAL A 310 -7.68 -8.48 -4.51
CA VAL A 310 -8.67 -8.24 -5.56
C VAL A 310 -8.01 -8.45 -6.92
N VAL A 311 -8.47 -9.47 -7.64
CA VAL A 311 -8.02 -9.82 -8.99
C VAL A 311 -9.03 -9.30 -10.01
N LYS A 312 -8.59 -8.42 -10.91
CA LYS A 312 -9.38 -7.85 -12.01
C LYS A 312 -8.99 -8.48 -13.34
N PHE A 313 -9.98 -8.97 -14.05
CA PHE A 313 -9.83 -9.62 -15.35
C PHE A 313 -10.00 -8.64 -16.53
N PRO A 314 -9.56 -9.00 -17.76
CA PRO A 314 -9.65 -8.14 -18.94
C PRO A 314 -11.07 -7.66 -19.28
N ASN A 315 -12.10 -8.45 -18.93
CA ASN A 315 -13.50 -8.13 -19.15
C ASN A 315 -14.08 -7.13 -18.12
N GLY A 316 -13.27 -6.68 -17.15
CA GLY A 316 -13.65 -5.76 -16.08
C GLY A 316 -14.26 -6.43 -14.85
N THR A 317 -14.54 -7.73 -14.88
CA THR A 317 -15.00 -8.48 -13.69
C THR A 317 -13.87 -8.66 -12.69
N THR A 318 -14.22 -8.79 -11.41
CA THR A 318 -13.27 -8.99 -10.32
C THR A 318 -13.58 -10.26 -9.53
N THR A 319 -12.56 -10.80 -8.88
CA THR A 319 -12.67 -11.85 -7.86
C THR A 319 -11.83 -11.46 -6.67
N THR A 320 -12.35 -11.70 -5.48
CA THR A 320 -11.69 -11.36 -4.22
C THR A 320 -11.34 -12.64 -3.46
N VAL A 321 -10.15 -12.68 -2.88
CA VAL A 321 -9.67 -13.78 -2.03
C VAL A 321 -8.83 -13.20 -0.89
N GLN A 322 -8.77 -13.90 0.24
CA GLN A 322 -7.84 -13.54 1.32
C GLN A 322 -6.51 -14.26 1.12
N ALA A 323 -5.40 -13.54 1.22
CA ALA A 323 -4.07 -14.15 1.29
C ALA A 323 -3.92 -14.95 2.59
N ASP A 324 -3.29 -16.12 2.52
CA ASP A 324 -3.08 -16.95 3.71
C ASP A 324 -2.07 -16.32 4.69
N ASP A 325 -1.84 -16.96 5.84
CA ASP A 325 -0.89 -16.49 6.87
C ASP A 325 0.57 -16.38 6.38
N LYS A 326 0.88 -16.88 5.18
CA LYS A 326 2.18 -16.78 4.53
C LYS A 326 2.15 -15.86 3.31
N GLY A 327 1.01 -15.23 3.01
CA GLY A 327 0.83 -14.33 1.88
C GLY A 327 0.42 -15.01 0.57
N ASN A 328 0.23 -16.34 0.52
CA ASN A 328 -0.15 -17.00 -0.73
C ASN A 328 -1.64 -16.78 -1.03
N TRP A 329 -1.96 -16.58 -2.31
CA TRP A 329 -3.34 -16.48 -2.79
C TRP A 329 -3.53 -17.25 -4.10
N SER A 330 -4.77 -17.66 -4.38
CA SER A 330 -5.14 -18.33 -5.63
C SER A 330 -6.59 -18.04 -5.99
N VAL A 331 -6.84 -17.79 -7.28
CA VAL A 331 -8.20 -17.70 -7.84
C VAL A 331 -8.34 -18.59 -9.06
N PRO A 332 -9.52 -19.18 -9.32
CA PRO A 332 -9.76 -19.95 -10.53
C PRO A 332 -9.50 -19.11 -11.79
N ASN A 333 -8.89 -19.72 -12.81
CA ASN A 333 -8.75 -19.10 -14.12
C ASN A 333 -10.11 -19.12 -14.85
N PRO A 334 -10.70 -17.96 -15.20
CA PRO A 334 -12.03 -17.88 -15.81
C PRO A 334 -12.06 -18.27 -17.30
N GLY A 335 -10.97 -18.81 -17.84
CA GLY A 335 -10.80 -19.11 -19.27
C GLY A 335 -10.13 -17.95 -20.01
N LEU A 336 -9.04 -17.43 -19.45
CA LEU A 336 -8.21 -16.40 -20.07
C LEU A 336 -7.56 -16.91 -21.36
N LYS A 337 -7.21 -15.98 -22.25
CA LYS A 337 -6.55 -16.22 -23.53
C LYS A 337 -5.13 -15.71 -23.49
N ASP A 338 -4.31 -16.23 -24.41
CA ASP A 338 -2.96 -15.73 -24.64
C ASP A 338 -2.97 -14.21 -24.91
N GLY A 339 -2.13 -13.47 -24.19
CA GLY A 339 -2.06 -12.01 -24.25
C GLY A 339 -3.08 -11.25 -23.38
N ASP A 340 -4.00 -11.93 -22.69
CA ASP A 340 -4.88 -11.27 -21.70
C ASP A 340 -4.04 -10.70 -20.55
N THR A 341 -4.45 -9.55 -19.99
CA THR A 341 -3.78 -8.93 -18.85
C THR A 341 -4.64 -9.04 -17.60
N VAL A 342 -4.05 -9.54 -16.52
CA VAL A 342 -4.66 -9.59 -15.18
C VAL A 342 -4.07 -8.47 -14.33
N THR A 343 -4.90 -7.78 -13.55
CA THR A 343 -4.46 -6.73 -12.61
C THR A 343 -4.85 -7.13 -11.20
N VAL A 344 -3.94 -6.99 -10.24
CA VAL A 344 -4.15 -7.41 -8.84
C VAL A 344 -3.77 -6.30 -7.88
N THR A 345 -4.61 -6.06 -6.87
CA THR A 345 -4.32 -5.18 -5.72
C THR A 345 -4.53 -5.95 -4.43
N ALA A 346 -3.93 -5.50 -3.34
CA ALA A 346 -4.18 -6.00 -1.99
C ALA A 346 -4.63 -4.87 -1.07
N THR A 347 -5.51 -5.17 -0.15
CA THR A 347 -6.00 -4.25 0.88
C THR A 347 -5.73 -4.85 2.25
N ASP A 348 -5.04 -4.12 3.11
CA ASP A 348 -4.71 -4.56 4.47
C ASP A 348 -5.95 -4.56 5.39
N LYS A 349 -5.73 -4.89 6.67
CA LYS A 349 -6.80 -4.91 7.68
C LYS A 349 -7.33 -3.52 8.05
N ALA A 350 -6.53 -2.47 7.90
CA ALA A 350 -6.95 -1.09 8.15
C ALA A 350 -7.75 -0.51 6.97
N GLY A 351 -7.66 -1.13 5.79
CA GLY A 351 -8.32 -0.69 4.56
C GLY A 351 -7.40 0.06 3.60
N ASN A 352 -6.07 0.11 3.85
CA ASN A 352 -5.13 0.72 2.91
C ASN A 352 -4.93 -0.22 1.71
N THR A 353 -4.95 0.33 0.50
CA THR A 353 -4.86 -0.45 -0.75
C THR A 353 -3.52 -0.21 -1.43
N SER A 354 -2.87 -1.29 -1.87
CA SER A 354 -1.59 -1.25 -2.56
C SER A 354 -1.67 -0.69 -3.98
N ASN A 355 -0.50 -0.39 -4.55
CA ASN A 355 -0.39 -0.16 -5.98
C ASN A 355 -0.75 -1.44 -6.77
N PRO A 356 -1.35 -1.32 -7.96
CA PRO A 356 -1.69 -2.49 -8.77
C PRO A 356 -0.45 -3.18 -9.35
N ALA A 357 -0.47 -4.50 -9.35
CA ALA A 357 0.43 -5.35 -10.13
C ALA A 357 -0.30 -5.90 -11.37
N THR A 358 0.45 -6.21 -12.42
CA THR A 358 -0.11 -6.76 -13.66
C THR A 358 0.72 -7.91 -14.19
N GLU A 359 0.08 -8.94 -14.72
CA GLU A 359 0.72 -10.06 -15.39
C GLU A 359 -0.02 -10.36 -16.70
N VAL A 360 0.73 -10.81 -17.71
CA VAL A 360 0.19 -11.16 -19.02
C VAL A 360 0.15 -12.68 -19.15
N VAL A 361 -0.97 -13.20 -19.62
CA VAL A 361 -1.15 -14.62 -19.86
C VAL A 361 -0.26 -15.05 -21.02
N ASP A 362 0.61 -16.02 -20.78
CA ASP A 362 1.40 -16.72 -21.77
C ASP A 362 0.79 -18.12 -21.98
N GLY A 363 0.13 -18.30 -23.10
CA GLY A 363 -0.46 -19.57 -23.48
C GLY A 363 0.33 -20.35 -24.51
N ILE A 364 1.57 -19.94 -24.83
CA ILE A 364 2.34 -20.49 -25.95
C ILE A 364 3.37 -21.48 -25.40
N PRO A 365 3.22 -22.79 -25.66
CA PRO A 365 4.23 -23.76 -25.25
C PRO A 365 5.58 -23.55 -25.96
N PRO A 366 6.69 -23.87 -25.29
CA PRO A 366 8.00 -23.83 -25.93
C PRO A 366 8.07 -24.86 -27.06
N LYS A 367 9.00 -24.67 -27.99
CA LYS A 367 9.27 -25.70 -29.00
C LYS A 367 9.78 -26.98 -28.36
N ALA A 368 9.54 -28.11 -29.03
CA ALA A 368 10.07 -29.40 -28.61
C ALA A 368 11.62 -29.34 -28.49
N PRO A 369 12.23 -29.86 -27.39
CA PRO A 369 13.68 -29.82 -27.22
C PRO A 369 14.42 -30.59 -28.31
N VAL A 370 15.62 -30.13 -28.65
CA VAL A 370 16.55 -30.92 -29.45
C VAL A 370 17.40 -31.76 -28.50
N VAL A 371 17.45 -33.07 -28.71
CA VAL A 371 18.29 -34.01 -27.95
C VAL A 371 19.50 -34.39 -28.81
N ASN A 372 20.70 -34.24 -28.28
CA ASN A 372 21.92 -34.71 -28.94
C ASN A 372 21.97 -36.26 -28.94
N PRO A 373 22.75 -36.89 -29.83
CA PRO A 373 22.99 -38.33 -29.79
C PRO A 373 23.35 -38.81 -28.37
N VAL A 374 22.67 -39.86 -27.91
CA VAL A 374 22.76 -40.35 -26.54
C VAL A 374 23.52 -41.67 -26.51
N ASN A 375 24.59 -41.74 -25.72
CA ASN A 375 25.29 -42.98 -25.46
C ASN A 375 24.94 -43.60 -24.10
N GLY A 376 25.58 -44.71 -23.76
CA GLY A 376 25.29 -45.44 -22.52
C GLY A 376 25.86 -44.83 -21.24
N HIS A 377 26.67 -43.76 -21.31
CA HIS A 377 27.48 -43.31 -20.16
C HIS A 377 27.54 -41.78 -19.97
N ASP A 378 27.74 -41.02 -21.04
CA ASP A 378 27.87 -39.57 -20.99
C ASP A 378 26.53 -38.91 -20.62
N PRO A 379 26.56 -37.71 -20.01
CA PRO A 379 25.36 -36.94 -19.74
C PRO A 379 24.50 -36.74 -20.98
N ILE A 380 23.18 -36.80 -20.80
CA ILE A 380 22.22 -36.53 -21.87
C ILE A 380 22.15 -35.02 -22.03
N THR A 381 22.41 -34.54 -23.25
CA THR A 381 22.49 -33.10 -23.54
C THR A 381 21.59 -32.72 -24.71
N GLY A 382 21.32 -31.43 -24.83
CA GLY A 382 20.54 -30.91 -25.93
C GLY A 382 20.44 -29.40 -25.94
N THR A 383 19.47 -28.89 -26.71
CA THR A 383 19.10 -27.47 -26.72
C THR A 383 17.59 -27.28 -26.59
N SER A 384 17.17 -26.17 -25.99
CA SER A 384 15.76 -25.77 -25.88
C SER A 384 15.67 -24.26 -25.63
N GLU A 385 14.47 -23.75 -25.40
CA GLU A 385 14.23 -22.36 -25.03
C GLU A 385 14.89 -22.01 -23.68
N PRO A 386 15.71 -20.94 -23.60
CA PRO A 386 16.34 -20.50 -22.36
C PRO A 386 15.32 -20.26 -21.23
N GLY A 387 15.65 -20.68 -20.01
CA GLY A 387 14.76 -20.52 -18.85
C GLY A 387 13.65 -21.57 -18.74
N ALA A 388 13.35 -22.33 -19.79
CA ALA A 388 12.44 -23.47 -19.70
C ALA A 388 13.05 -24.59 -18.83
N THR A 389 12.19 -25.42 -18.25
CA THR A 389 12.56 -26.63 -17.51
C THR A 389 12.44 -27.84 -18.41
N ILE A 390 13.53 -28.58 -18.60
CA ILE A 390 13.55 -29.85 -19.32
C ILE A 390 13.14 -30.97 -18.38
N HIS A 391 12.30 -31.88 -18.86
CA HIS A 391 11.95 -33.13 -18.20
C HIS A 391 12.42 -34.30 -19.07
N VAL A 392 13.32 -35.12 -18.53
CA VAL A 392 13.80 -36.36 -19.18
C VAL A 392 13.23 -37.55 -18.42
N LYS A 393 12.33 -38.30 -19.06
CA LYS A 393 11.75 -39.53 -18.53
C LYS A 393 12.51 -40.74 -19.06
N PHE A 394 13.00 -41.56 -18.14
CA PHE A 394 13.75 -42.79 -18.40
C PHE A 394 12.85 -44.01 -18.61
N PRO A 395 13.37 -45.12 -19.17
CA PRO A 395 12.60 -46.34 -19.39
C PRO A 395 12.00 -46.96 -18.13
N ASP A 396 12.64 -46.76 -16.98
CA ASP A 396 12.16 -47.23 -15.67
C ASP A 396 11.00 -46.38 -15.11
N GLY A 397 10.63 -45.32 -15.81
CA GLY A 397 9.56 -44.39 -15.45
C GLY A 397 10.01 -43.20 -14.61
N THR A 398 11.24 -43.19 -14.10
CA THR A 398 11.78 -42.05 -13.35
C THR A 398 11.97 -40.84 -14.26
N THR A 399 11.86 -39.64 -13.70
CA THR A 399 12.03 -38.38 -14.44
C THR A 399 13.03 -37.49 -13.72
N VAL A 400 13.98 -36.95 -14.48
CA VAL A 400 14.94 -35.95 -14.00
C VAL A 400 14.67 -34.63 -14.70
N THR A 401 14.86 -33.54 -13.98
CA THR A 401 14.65 -32.18 -14.51
C THR A 401 15.92 -31.35 -14.47
N THR A 402 16.02 -30.40 -15.39
CA THR A 402 17.07 -29.38 -15.40
C THR A 402 16.56 -28.11 -16.08
N THR A 403 17.08 -26.95 -15.71
CA THR A 403 16.76 -25.68 -16.39
C THR A 403 17.67 -25.46 -17.58
N VAL A 404 17.12 -24.93 -18.67
CA VAL A 404 17.89 -24.55 -19.86
C VAL A 404 18.66 -23.27 -19.56
N ASP A 405 19.97 -23.28 -19.79
CA ASP A 405 20.81 -22.12 -19.55
C ASP A 405 20.54 -20.97 -20.54
N ALA A 406 21.12 -19.80 -20.28
CA ALA A 406 20.96 -18.61 -21.12
C ALA A 406 21.44 -18.80 -22.58
N SER A 407 22.27 -19.82 -22.85
CA SER A 407 22.74 -20.16 -24.19
C SER A 407 21.82 -21.14 -24.92
N GLY A 408 20.73 -21.57 -24.27
CA GLY A 408 19.79 -22.54 -24.79
C GLY A 408 20.26 -23.99 -24.63
N LYS A 409 21.28 -24.27 -23.81
CA LYS A 409 21.81 -25.61 -23.59
C LYS A 409 21.30 -26.22 -22.28
N TRP A 410 21.21 -27.55 -22.26
CA TRP A 410 20.84 -28.29 -21.06
C TRP A 410 21.60 -29.63 -20.98
N SER A 411 21.71 -30.16 -19.76
CA SER A 411 22.37 -31.44 -19.47
C SER A 411 21.73 -32.10 -18.26
N VAL A 412 21.50 -33.42 -18.33
CA VAL A 412 21.10 -34.25 -17.18
C VAL A 412 22.04 -35.45 -17.04
N PRO A 413 22.27 -35.95 -15.81
CA PRO A 413 23.02 -37.18 -15.60
C PRO A 413 22.39 -38.37 -16.34
N ASN A 414 23.23 -39.22 -16.92
CA ASN A 414 22.82 -40.48 -17.53
C ASN A 414 22.98 -41.62 -16.52
N PRO A 415 21.92 -42.38 -16.20
CA PRO A 415 21.99 -43.45 -15.20
C PRO A 415 22.71 -44.72 -15.67
N GLY A 416 23.27 -44.73 -16.88
CA GLY A 416 23.88 -45.92 -17.47
C GLY A 416 22.89 -46.68 -18.37
N LEU A 417 22.26 -45.99 -19.32
CA LEU A 417 21.22 -46.57 -20.15
C LEU A 417 21.78 -47.64 -21.09
N ALA A 418 21.06 -48.77 -21.21
CA ALA A 418 21.42 -49.83 -22.13
C ALA A 418 21.18 -49.44 -23.59
N ASP A 419 21.90 -50.10 -24.51
CA ASP A 419 21.69 -49.93 -25.95
C ASP A 419 20.21 -50.10 -26.34
N LYS A 420 19.73 -49.24 -27.23
CA LYS A 420 18.33 -49.16 -27.71
C LYS A 420 17.28 -48.77 -26.68
N SER A 421 17.68 -48.35 -25.48
CA SER A 421 16.75 -47.74 -24.52
C SER A 421 16.11 -46.49 -25.12
N GLN A 422 14.84 -46.24 -24.80
CA GLN A 422 14.13 -45.03 -25.25
C GLN A 422 13.93 -44.07 -24.08
N ILE A 423 14.23 -42.79 -24.31
CA ILE A 423 13.91 -41.70 -23.37
C ILE A 423 12.87 -40.76 -23.99
N ILE A 424 12.06 -40.14 -23.14
CA ILE A 424 11.09 -39.11 -23.53
C ILE A 424 11.55 -37.78 -22.95
N VAL A 425 11.70 -36.76 -23.79
CA VAL A 425 12.16 -35.43 -23.39
C VAL A 425 11.11 -34.39 -23.78
N ASN A 426 10.74 -33.50 -22.86
CA ASN A 426 9.92 -32.32 -23.13
C ASN A 426 10.44 -31.13 -22.31
N ALA A 427 9.90 -29.95 -22.59
CA ALA A 427 10.19 -28.71 -21.89
C ALA A 427 8.90 -28.06 -21.38
N THR A 428 9.00 -27.37 -20.25
CA THR A 428 7.96 -26.55 -19.67
C THR A 428 8.50 -25.13 -19.51
N ASP A 429 7.80 -24.12 -20.01
CA ASP A 429 8.20 -22.71 -19.83
C ASP A 429 7.91 -22.22 -18.39
N PRO A 430 8.27 -20.97 -18.02
CA PRO A 430 7.96 -20.42 -16.70
C PRO A 430 6.45 -20.30 -16.39
N ALA A 431 5.59 -20.16 -17.40
CA ALA A 431 4.14 -20.12 -17.25
C ALA A 431 3.54 -21.52 -17.00
N GLY A 432 4.30 -22.59 -17.24
CA GLY A 432 3.84 -23.97 -17.07
C GLY A 432 3.36 -24.62 -18.36
N ASN A 433 3.50 -23.97 -19.53
CA ASN A 433 3.10 -24.57 -20.80
C ASN A 433 4.11 -25.65 -21.23
N LYS A 434 3.58 -26.82 -21.59
CA LYS A 434 4.39 -28.00 -21.94
C LYS A 434 4.55 -28.17 -23.45
N SER A 435 5.79 -28.33 -23.92
CA SER A 435 6.09 -28.67 -25.32
C SER A 435 5.74 -30.12 -25.69
N PRO A 436 5.69 -30.45 -26.99
CA PRO A 436 5.56 -31.84 -27.44
C PRO A 436 6.70 -32.73 -26.96
N ASP A 437 6.39 -34.00 -26.71
CA ASP A 437 7.38 -35.01 -26.34
C ASP A 437 8.31 -35.37 -27.51
N VAL A 438 9.60 -35.54 -27.20
CA VAL A 438 10.65 -36.00 -28.11
C VAL A 438 11.15 -37.36 -27.65
N LEU A 439 11.17 -38.32 -28.58
CA LEU A 439 11.73 -39.65 -28.35
C LEU A 439 13.17 -39.70 -28.84
N ALA A 440 14.10 -40.05 -27.95
CA ALA A 440 15.48 -40.35 -28.31
C ALA A 440 15.81 -41.80 -27.97
N THR A 441 16.59 -42.45 -28.85
CA THR A 441 17.05 -43.83 -28.65
C THR A 441 18.52 -43.80 -28.30
N VAL A 442 18.89 -44.52 -27.25
CA VAL A 442 20.26 -44.67 -26.80
C VAL A 442 21.00 -45.59 -27.77
N ASP A 443 22.14 -45.12 -28.24
CA ASP A 443 23.11 -45.91 -29.00
C ASP A 443 24.33 -46.08 -28.11
N ALA A 444 24.51 -47.27 -27.52
CA ALA A 444 25.61 -47.54 -26.58
C ALA A 444 26.72 -48.39 -27.21
N PHE A 445 26.74 -48.54 -28.54
CA PHE A 445 27.63 -49.47 -29.20
C PHE A 445 28.11 -49.00 -30.57
N ALA A 446 29.43 -48.85 -30.70
CA ALA A 446 30.10 -48.73 -31.99
C ALA A 446 30.68 -50.08 -32.44
N ALA A 447 30.31 -50.52 -33.65
CA ALA A 447 30.85 -51.75 -34.23
C ALA A 447 32.34 -51.62 -34.56
N ALA A 448 33.12 -52.69 -34.40
CA ALA A 448 34.52 -52.69 -34.82
C ALA A 448 34.64 -52.60 -36.35
N PRO A 449 35.55 -51.76 -36.88
CA PRO A 449 35.84 -51.79 -38.30
C PRO A 449 36.56 -53.10 -38.67
N THR A 450 36.68 -53.37 -39.97
CA THR A 450 37.49 -54.47 -40.51
C THR A 450 38.64 -53.91 -41.33
N ILE A 451 39.83 -54.51 -41.23
CA ILE A 451 41.01 -54.08 -41.97
C ILE A 451 41.73 -55.23 -42.68
N ALA A 452 42.28 -54.95 -43.85
CA ALA A 452 43.03 -55.90 -44.66
C ALA A 452 44.05 -55.18 -45.57
N LEU A 453 45.11 -55.86 -46.00
CA LEU A 453 45.97 -55.35 -47.05
C LEU A 453 45.16 -55.10 -48.33
N ALA A 454 45.44 -54.00 -49.01
CA ALA A 454 44.81 -53.71 -50.30
C ALA A 454 45.26 -54.73 -51.34
N ASN A 455 46.55 -55.08 -51.33
CA ASN A 455 47.21 -56.09 -52.13
C ASN A 455 48.33 -56.75 -51.30
N ASP A 456 48.50 -58.06 -51.44
CA ASP A 456 49.68 -58.79 -50.97
C ASP A 456 50.50 -59.19 -52.21
N THR A 457 51.55 -58.40 -52.49
CA THR A 457 52.30 -58.44 -53.76
C THR A 457 53.47 -59.42 -53.78
N GLY A 458 53.74 -60.09 -52.66
CA GLY A 458 54.76 -61.11 -52.55
C GLY A 458 54.48 -62.35 -53.40
N THR A 459 55.39 -63.33 -53.31
CA THR A 459 55.23 -64.61 -54.01
C THR A 459 54.11 -65.47 -53.41
N SER A 460 53.84 -65.31 -52.11
CA SER A 460 52.66 -65.81 -51.44
C SER A 460 51.61 -64.69 -51.36
N LYS A 461 50.31 -65.07 -51.39
CA LYS A 461 49.20 -64.12 -51.31
C LYS A 461 48.63 -63.94 -49.89
N THR A 462 49.24 -64.60 -48.92
CA THR A 462 48.70 -64.73 -47.56
C THR A 462 49.76 -64.69 -46.48
N ASP A 463 51.03 -64.47 -46.81
CA ASP A 463 52.11 -64.41 -45.81
C ASP A 463 52.34 -62.99 -45.28
N GLY A 464 51.69 -61.98 -45.88
CA GLY A 464 51.79 -60.59 -45.45
C GLY A 464 53.14 -59.96 -45.78
N ILE A 465 53.86 -60.48 -46.78
CA ILE A 465 55.11 -59.88 -47.28
C ILE A 465 54.81 -59.17 -48.60
N THR A 466 54.80 -57.84 -48.59
CA THR A 466 54.37 -57.05 -49.75
C THR A 466 55.17 -55.76 -49.95
N SER A 467 55.25 -55.29 -51.19
CA SER A 467 55.73 -53.95 -51.54
C SER A 467 54.65 -52.86 -51.45
N ASP A 468 53.37 -53.23 -51.27
CA ASP A 468 52.25 -52.30 -51.17
C ASP A 468 51.81 -52.12 -49.70
N GLY A 469 52.14 -50.96 -49.13
CA GLY A 469 51.76 -50.61 -47.75
C GLY A 469 50.30 -50.19 -47.58
N THR A 470 49.45 -50.26 -48.60
CA THR A 470 48.07 -49.79 -48.53
C THR A 470 47.20 -50.77 -47.75
N VAL A 471 46.51 -50.28 -46.72
CA VAL A 471 45.53 -51.02 -45.91
C VAL A 471 44.14 -50.47 -46.19
N LYS A 472 43.19 -51.36 -46.49
CA LYS A 472 41.77 -51.06 -46.62
C LYS A 472 41.07 -51.13 -45.27
N VAL A 473 40.18 -50.18 -45.02
CA VAL A 473 39.31 -50.09 -43.85
C VAL A 473 37.87 -50.17 -44.34
N SER A 474 37.06 -51.00 -43.68
CA SER A 474 35.64 -51.20 -44.01
C SER A 474 34.82 -51.35 -42.73
N GLY A 475 33.49 -51.32 -42.84
CA GLY A 475 32.60 -51.36 -41.67
C GLY A 475 32.57 -50.06 -40.85
N LEU A 476 32.96 -48.94 -41.45
CA LEU A 476 32.87 -47.62 -40.82
C LEU A 476 31.40 -47.17 -40.79
N GLU A 477 30.94 -46.74 -39.61
CA GLU A 477 29.61 -46.22 -39.43
C GLU A 477 29.45 -44.83 -40.04
N THR A 478 28.22 -44.47 -40.39
CA THR A 478 27.94 -43.20 -41.05
C THR A 478 28.27 -42.04 -40.12
N ARG A 479 29.15 -41.13 -40.57
CA ARG A 479 29.66 -39.98 -39.80
C ARG A 479 30.50 -40.35 -38.58
N ALA A 480 30.88 -41.62 -38.41
CA ALA A 480 31.86 -42.00 -37.42
C ALA A 480 33.24 -41.41 -37.76
N LYS A 481 34.00 -41.08 -36.72
CA LYS A 481 35.42 -40.77 -36.85
C LYS A 481 36.20 -42.07 -36.69
N TRP A 482 37.31 -42.24 -37.40
CA TRP A 482 38.16 -43.40 -37.20
C TRP A 482 39.63 -43.04 -37.16
N GLU A 483 40.39 -43.87 -36.48
CA GLU A 483 41.81 -43.67 -36.23
C GLU A 483 42.56 -44.97 -36.43
N TYR A 484 43.84 -44.87 -36.78
CA TYR A 484 44.75 -46.01 -36.91
C TYR A 484 46.03 -45.83 -36.11
N SER A 485 46.62 -46.95 -35.69
CA SER A 485 47.88 -47.01 -34.97
C SER A 485 48.86 -47.92 -35.70
N LEU A 486 50.15 -47.60 -35.62
CA LEU A 486 51.23 -48.41 -36.19
C LEU A 486 52.16 -49.04 -35.13
N ASP A 487 51.93 -48.73 -33.85
CA ASP A 487 52.81 -49.09 -32.73
C ASP A 487 52.10 -49.89 -31.63
N GLY A 488 50.94 -50.47 -31.96
CA GLY A 488 50.12 -51.27 -31.05
C GLY A 488 49.24 -50.45 -30.13
N GLY A 489 48.73 -49.31 -30.63
CA GLY A 489 47.77 -48.47 -29.92
C GLY A 489 48.41 -47.43 -29.00
N LYS A 490 49.73 -47.24 -29.05
CA LYS A 490 50.41 -46.21 -28.25
C LYS A 490 50.21 -44.83 -28.83
N THR A 491 50.26 -44.71 -30.16
CA THR A 491 49.92 -43.48 -30.89
C THR A 491 48.83 -43.75 -31.91
N TRP A 492 47.94 -42.76 -32.09
CA TRP A 492 46.80 -42.82 -33.01
C TRP A 492 46.87 -41.67 -34.01
N LYS A 493 46.56 -41.99 -35.26
CA LYS A 493 46.48 -41.05 -36.38
C LYS A 493 45.04 -41.05 -36.90
N THR A 494 44.49 -39.87 -37.16
CA THR A 494 43.16 -39.76 -37.76
C THR A 494 43.16 -40.35 -39.17
N GLY A 495 42.19 -41.21 -39.44
CA GLY A 495 41.96 -41.77 -40.76
C GLY A 495 41.13 -40.85 -41.65
N ALA A 496 41.29 -40.99 -42.96
CA ALA A 496 40.49 -40.31 -43.96
C ALA A 496 40.09 -41.30 -45.07
N GLY A 497 38.86 -41.19 -45.57
CA GLY A 497 38.32 -42.16 -46.53
C GLY A 497 38.26 -43.57 -45.95
N THR A 498 38.65 -44.56 -46.75
CA THR A 498 38.58 -46.00 -46.42
C THR A 498 39.93 -46.71 -46.55
N THR A 499 41.04 -45.96 -46.61
CA THR A 499 42.39 -46.53 -46.74
C THR A 499 43.43 -45.70 -46.01
N PHE A 500 44.52 -46.34 -45.59
CA PHE A 500 45.75 -45.65 -45.16
C PHE A 500 46.99 -46.44 -45.63
N VAL A 501 48.16 -45.80 -45.61
CA VAL A 501 49.41 -46.42 -46.05
C VAL A 501 50.36 -46.56 -44.86
N ILE A 502 50.92 -47.76 -44.67
CA ILE A 502 51.95 -48.04 -43.66
C ILE A 502 53.36 -47.95 -44.27
N PRO A 503 54.35 -47.36 -43.57
CA PRO A 503 55.73 -47.28 -44.03
C PRO A 503 56.44 -48.64 -44.13
N GLU A 504 57.55 -48.68 -44.87
CA GLU A 504 58.50 -49.80 -44.90
C GLU A 504 58.91 -50.26 -43.49
N GLY A 505 58.93 -51.58 -43.29
CA GLY A 505 59.27 -52.18 -42.02
C GLY A 505 58.50 -53.46 -41.73
N LYS A 506 58.87 -54.09 -40.62
CA LYS A 506 58.24 -55.29 -40.08
C LYS A 506 57.33 -54.94 -38.90
N TYR A 507 56.09 -55.38 -38.98
CA TYR A 507 55.06 -55.15 -37.97
C TYR A 507 54.52 -56.50 -37.49
N ASP A 508 54.71 -56.78 -36.21
CA ASP A 508 54.13 -57.96 -35.59
C ASP A 508 52.59 -57.83 -35.48
N ALA A 509 51.91 -58.96 -35.27
CA ALA A 509 50.48 -58.96 -35.00
C ALA A 509 50.13 -58.01 -33.85
N GLY A 510 49.05 -57.24 -34.00
CA GLY A 510 48.62 -56.27 -32.99
C GLY A 510 49.34 -54.93 -33.04
N LYS A 511 50.28 -54.69 -33.98
CA LYS A 511 50.89 -53.37 -34.18
C LYS A 511 50.02 -52.42 -34.98
N ILE A 512 49.42 -52.93 -36.06
CA ILE A 512 48.52 -52.15 -36.90
C ILE A 512 47.11 -52.33 -36.39
N LEU A 513 46.56 -51.27 -35.77
CA LEU A 513 45.23 -51.26 -35.19
C LEU A 513 44.37 -50.17 -35.83
N VAL A 514 43.06 -50.41 -35.94
CA VAL A 514 42.08 -49.40 -36.35
C VAL A 514 40.88 -49.44 -35.42
N LYS A 515 40.38 -48.27 -35.01
CA LYS A 515 39.14 -48.13 -34.22
C LYS A 515 38.29 -47.01 -34.80
N GLN A 516 37.00 -47.03 -34.52
CA GLN A 516 36.10 -45.92 -34.83
C GLN A 516 35.37 -45.42 -33.59
N THR A 517 34.88 -44.19 -33.66
CA THR A 517 34.00 -43.56 -32.69
C THR A 517 32.76 -43.08 -33.43
N ASP A 518 31.59 -43.57 -33.02
CA ASP A 518 30.31 -43.24 -33.66
C ASP A 518 29.84 -41.80 -33.35
N ILE A 519 28.62 -41.47 -33.78
CA ILE A 519 28.04 -40.13 -33.58
C ILE A 519 27.57 -39.89 -32.14
N ALA A 520 27.27 -40.95 -31.39
CA ALA A 520 26.94 -40.90 -29.97
C ALA A 520 28.18 -40.82 -29.08
N GLY A 521 29.37 -41.06 -29.64
CA GLY A 521 30.66 -41.00 -28.95
C GLY A 521 31.18 -42.35 -28.48
N ASN A 522 30.50 -43.48 -28.78
CA ASN A 522 31.01 -44.79 -28.39
C ASN A 522 32.23 -45.13 -29.23
N SER A 523 33.27 -45.68 -28.60
CA SER A 523 34.44 -46.20 -29.31
C SER A 523 34.32 -47.70 -29.52
N SER A 524 34.60 -48.15 -30.74
CA SER A 524 34.62 -49.56 -31.08
C SER A 524 35.80 -50.29 -30.44
N THR A 525 35.74 -51.62 -30.40
CA THR A 525 36.95 -52.42 -30.19
C THR A 525 37.94 -52.24 -31.36
N ASN A 526 39.23 -52.47 -31.10
CA ASN A 526 40.28 -52.36 -32.13
C ASN A 526 40.19 -53.51 -33.14
N ALA A 527 40.09 -53.19 -34.42
CA ALA A 527 40.46 -54.07 -35.51
C ALA A 527 41.98 -54.21 -35.57
N SER A 528 42.50 -55.40 -35.84
CA SER A 528 43.94 -55.65 -35.93
C SER A 528 44.29 -56.32 -37.24
N LEU A 529 45.32 -55.81 -37.92
CA LEU A 529 45.93 -56.48 -39.06
C LEU A 529 46.88 -57.56 -38.52
N GLY A 530 46.95 -58.70 -39.22
CA GLY A 530 47.94 -59.73 -38.96
C GLY A 530 49.38 -59.24 -39.11
N PRO A 531 50.38 -60.09 -38.81
CA PRO A 531 51.78 -59.73 -39.00
C PRO A 531 52.01 -59.38 -40.48
N VAL A 532 52.74 -58.29 -40.72
CA VAL A 532 53.00 -57.79 -42.06
C VAL A 532 54.42 -57.25 -42.16
N THR A 533 55.09 -57.51 -43.27
CA THR A 533 56.36 -56.90 -43.63
C THR A 533 56.14 -56.12 -44.92
N ILE A 534 56.27 -54.80 -44.89
CA ILE A 534 56.37 -54.04 -46.14
C ILE A 534 57.82 -53.81 -46.49
N ASP A 535 58.20 -54.30 -47.65
CA ASP A 535 59.53 -54.25 -48.22
C ASP A 535 59.43 -53.58 -49.59
N LYS A 536 59.96 -52.35 -49.65
CA LYS A 536 60.02 -51.56 -50.88
C LYS A 536 61.45 -51.47 -51.39
N THR A 537 62.39 -52.08 -50.67
CA THR A 537 63.79 -52.06 -51.01
C THR A 537 63.99 -52.94 -52.23
N VAL A 538 64.41 -52.31 -53.33
CA VAL A 538 64.77 -53.05 -54.53
C VAL A 538 66.05 -53.82 -54.22
N PRO A 539 66.12 -55.13 -54.53
CA PRO A 539 67.33 -55.90 -54.31
C PRO A 539 68.53 -55.27 -55.02
N ASN A 540 69.70 -55.37 -54.39
CA ASN A 540 70.95 -54.90 -55.00
C ASN A 540 71.18 -55.58 -56.36
N VAL A 541 71.81 -54.85 -57.29
CA VAL A 541 72.17 -55.39 -58.60
C VAL A 541 73.03 -56.65 -58.39
N PRO A 542 72.62 -57.81 -58.93
CA PRO A 542 73.41 -59.03 -58.79
C PRO A 542 74.76 -58.87 -59.50
N VAL A 543 75.84 -59.27 -58.83
CA VAL A 543 77.21 -59.26 -59.35
C VAL A 543 77.52 -60.62 -59.96
N ILE A 544 78.21 -60.66 -61.10
CA ILE A 544 78.75 -61.88 -61.70
C ILE A 544 80.25 -61.91 -61.37
N ASN A 545 80.71 -62.96 -60.70
CA ASN A 545 82.08 -63.02 -60.16
C ASN A 545 83.06 -63.78 -61.07
N THR A 546 82.62 -64.78 -61.83
CA THR A 546 83.49 -65.54 -62.75
C THR A 546 82.73 -66.11 -63.95
N THR A 547 83.35 -66.10 -65.13
CA THR A 547 82.86 -66.72 -66.38
C THR A 547 84.00 -67.42 -67.14
N GLY A 548 84.63 -68.45 -66.54
CA GLY A 548 85.65 -69.24 -67.23
C GLY A 548 85.04 -70.25 -68.22
N GLU A 549 85.81 -70.67 -69.22
CA GLU A 549 85.40 -71.76 -70.11
C GLU A 549 85.05 -73.00 -69.27
N HIS A 550 83.82 -73.50 -69.43
CA HIS A 550 83.28 -74.67 -68.73
C HIS A 550 83.10 -74.59 -67.20
N THR A 551 83.27 -73.43 -66.55
CA THR A 551 82.95 -73.29 -65.11
C THR A 551 81.54 -72.74 -64.88
N PRO A 552 80.81 -73.14 -63.82
CA PRO A 552 79.50 -72.59 -63.49
C PRO A 552 79.52 -71.06 -63.43
N ILE A 553 78.45 -70.42 -63.90
CA ILE A 553 78.30 -68.96 -63.73
C ILE A 553 77.93 -68.76 -62.27
N VAL A 554 78.80 -68.07 -61.54
CA VAL A 554 78.59 -67.74 -60.13
C VAL A 554 78.61 -66.24 -59.93
N GLY A 555 77.90 -65.81 -58.90
CA GLY A 555 77.83 -64.42 -58.54
C GLY A 555 77.34 -64.24 -57.12
N SER A 556 77.18 -62.97 -56.76
CA SER A 556 76.53 -62.59 -55.52
C SER A 556 75.27 -61.78 -55.82
N ALA A 557 74.27 -61.91 -54.98
CA ALA A 557 73.07 -61.07 -54.96
C ALA A 557 72.61 -60.96 -53.50
N GLU A 558 71.58 -60.17 -53.25
CA GLU A 558 70.95 -60.17 -51.93
C GLU A 558 70.40 -61.57 -51.60
N ALA A 559 70.69 -62.05 -50.39
CA ALA A 559 70.30 -63.39 -49.95
C ALA A 559 68.78 -63.60 -50.11
N GLY A 560 68.39 -64.77 -50.64
CA GLY A 560 66.99 -65.10 -50.91
C GLY A 560 66.39 -64.45 -52.16
N SER A 561 67.08 -63.52 -52.82
CA SER A 561 66.62 -62.94 -54.09
C SER A 561 66.65 -63.96 -55.22
N ILE A 562 65.64 -63.91 -56.09
CA ILE A 562 65.62 -64.68 -57.33
C ILE A 562 66.50 -63.97 -58.36
N VAL A 563 67.59 -64.63 -58.76
CA VAL A 563 68.50 -64.16 -59.80
C VAL A 563 68.11 -64.82 -61.11
N LYS A 564 67.75 -64.00 -62.10
CA LYS A 564 67.43 -64.43 -63.46
C LYS A 564 68.65 -64.19 -64.36
N VAL A 565 69.37 -65.26 -64.69
CA VAL A 565 70.56 -65.22 -65.55
C VAL A 565 70.15 -65.53 -66.98
N THR A 566 70.44 -64.61 -67.91
CA THR A 566 70.17 -64.81 -69.34
C THR A 566 71.49 -64.79 -70.11
N TYR A 567 71.71 -65.81 -70.94
CA TYR A 567 72.93 -65.97 -71.72
C TYR A 567 72.61 -66.49 -73.14
N PRO A 568 73.50 -66.30 -74.13
CA PRO A 568 73.30 -66.79 -75.50
C PRO A 568 73.18 -68.33 -75.53
N ASP A 569 72.27 -68.86 -76.36
CA ASP A 569 72.05 -70.32 -76.48
C ASP A 569 72.95 -71.01 -77.53
N GLY A 570 73.81 -70.25 -78.21
CA GLY A 570 74.70 -70.75 -79.27
C GLY A 570 74.02 -70.97 -80.63
N GLN A 571 72.72 -70.67 -80.78
CA GLN A 571 71.94 -70.76 -82.03
C GLN A 571 71.36 -69.41 -82.50
N GLY A 572 71.78 -68.30 -81.88
CA GLY A 572 71.31 -66.95 -82.18
C GLY A 572 70.13 -66.48 -81.32
N GLY A 573 69.72 -67.28 -80.33
CA GLY A 573 68.74 -66.92 -79.31
C GLY A 573 69.36 -66.72 -77.92
N THR A 574 68.50 -66.64 -76.90
CA THR A 574 68.92 -66.54 -75.50
C THR A 574 68.22 -67.59 -74.65
N THR A 575 68.93 -68.14 -73.68
CA THR A 575 68.39 -69.01 -72.64
C THR A 575 68.37 -68.26 -71.32
N THR A 576 67.30 -68.44 -70.56
CA THR A 576 67.18 -67.87 -69.21
C THR A 576 67.04 -68.98 -68.17
N VAL A 577 67.88 -68.91 -67.13
CA VAL A 577 67.79 -69.75 -65.94
C VAL A 577 67.55 -68.88 -64.73
N THR A 578 66.70 -69.34 -63.80
CA THR A 578 66.49 -68.70 -62.51
C THR A 578 67.16 -69.53 -61.42
N THR A 579 67.86 -68.85 -60.51
CA THR A 579 68.40 -69.42 -59.28
C THR A 579 68.06 -68.49 -58.12
N THR A 580 68.17 -68.97 -56.88
CA THR A 580 67.97 -68.15 -55.69
C THR A 580 69.32 -67.99 -55.01
N ALA A 581 69.68 -66.75 -54.65
CA ALA A 581 70.88 -66.53 -53.86
C ALA A 581 70.71 -67.17 -52.47
N ASP A 582 71.73 -67.91 -52.03
CA ASP A 582 71.72 -68.58 -50.73
C ASP A 582 71.76 -67.58 -49.56
N ALA A 583 71.74 -68.08 -48.33
CA ALA A 583 71.77 -67.24 -47.13
C ALA A 583 73.05 -66.39 -46.99
N SER A 584 74.12 -66.74 -47.71
CA SER A 584 75.37 -65.95 -47.79
C SER A 584 75.41 -65.02 -49.00
N GLY A 585 74.31 -64.94 -49.76
CA GLY A 585 74.20 -64.10 -50.95
C GLY A 585 74.85 -64.70 -52.20
N ASN A 586 75.34 -65.93 -52.16
CA ASN A 586 75.97 -66.56 -53.32
C ASN A 586 74.91 -67.24 -54.19
N TRP A 587 75.10 -67.21 -55.50
CA TRP A 587 74.27 -67.96 -56.43
C TRP A 587 75.13 -68.65 -57.49
N THR A 588 74.63 -69.78 -58.00
CA THR A 588 75.27 -70.53 -59.08
C THR A 588 74.23 -71.02 -60.07
N VAL A 589 74.57 -70.97 -61.36
CA VAL A 589 73.87 -71.69 -62.42
C VAL A 589 74.87 -72.52 -63.22
N PRO A 590 74.52 -73.75 -63.65
CA PRO A 590 75.39 -74.56 -64.51
C PRO A 590 75.76 -73.81 -65.79
N ASN A 591 77.03 -73.92 -66.21
CA ASN A 591 77.47 -73.39 -67.50
C ASN A 591 77.18 -74.42 -68.61
N PRO A 592 76.33 -74.08 -69.61
CA PRO A 592 75.94 -75.01 -70.66
C PRO A 592 77.02 -75.22 -71.74
N GLY A 593 78.22 -74.68 -71.57
CA GLY A 593 79.32 -74.75 -72.54
C GLY A 593 79.52 -73.45 -73.33
N LEU A 594 79.36 -72.29 -72.67
CA LEU A 594 79.66 -70.98 -73.23
C LEU A 594 81.16 -70.88 -73.60
N LYS A 595 81.45 -70.32 -74.78
CA LYS A 595 82.80 -70.10 -75.33
C LYS A 595 83.18 -68.62 -75.25
N ASP A 596 84.47 -68.32 -75.28
CA ASP A 596 85.00 -66.94 -75.24
C ASP A 596 84.45 -66.08 -76.40
N GLY A 597 83.84 -64.93 -76.07
CA GLY A 597 83.10 -64.03 -76.98
C GLY A 597 81.89 -63.38 -76.32
#